data_AF-A0A1W2TWA3-F1
#
_entry.id   AF-A0A1W2TWA3-F1
#
_cell.length_a   1.000
_cell.length_b   1.000
_cell.length_c   1.000
_cell.angle_alpha   90.00
_cell.angle_beta   90.00
_cell.angle_gamma   90.00
#
_symmetry.space_group_name_H-M   'P 1'
#
loop_
_entity.id
_entity.type
_entity.pdbx_description
1 polymer ?
#
loop_
_entity_poly.entity_id
_entity_poly.type
_entity_poly.pdbx_seq_one_letter_code
_entity_poly.pdbx_strand_id
1 'polypeptide(L)'
;MGSRDAEELEQKLKQFFAQDPRFRFVKALPSGATGDCVCFEERDTAGRTRKIVLKYPNDSTEETIQAMENEIKWVQILKHAEHTVNPIYIRNGPNEGLTGLDRVFIILEYLENGSLSQFVERAEDVVLPNRILWSIFLCLTRACVAMAWPPEQGQPEEVQPNVMPSALAHWDMHGGNMLFGHLGARQEHGLVPPLKLIDFDNSDTVDQEKVPNMSAVEEFDDELELAQYRREQGVTNPGIHANVLDVGLTMVRIVAEDPVLEVEDCREFIQNEHPLMDDDLQLLIVRCLAADPGNRPKLDELLHLAWNAVFSKTYRNTQYENYETDARVREIIQRFILNTNA
;
A
#
# COMPACT_ATOMS: atom_id res chain seq x y z
N MET A 1 21.54 -23.25 1.70
CA MET A 1 22.01 -23.28 0.30
C MET A 1 21.53 -22.06 -0.50
N GLY A 2 20.56 -21.25 -0.03
CA GLY A 2 19.93 -20.18 -0.82
C GLY A 2 20.77 -18.94 -1.20
N SER A 3 21.67 -18.44 -0.34
CA SER A 3 22.39 -17.17 -0.63
C SER A 3 23.27 -17.20 -1.90
N ARG A 4 23.79 -18.36 -2.30
CA ARG A 4 24.73 -18.45 -3.42
C ARG A 4 24.04 -18.43 -4.78
N ASP A 5 22.81 -18.96 -4.83
CA ASP A 5 21.99 -19.01 -6.05
C ASP A 5 21.41 -17.62 -6.35
N ALA A 6 21.02 -16.88 -5.31
CA ALA A 6 20.54 -15.50 -5.39
C ALA A 6 21.60 -14.57 -5.99
N GLU A 7 22.82 -14.62 -5.45
CA GLU A 7 23.97 -13.83 -5.93
C GLU A 7 24.33 -14.18 -7.38
N GLU A 8 24.28 -15.47 -7.76
CA GLU A 8 24.52 -15.90 -9.13
C GLU A 8 23.43 -15.36 -10.09
N LEU A 9 22.17 -15.38 -9.66
CA LEU A 9 21.05 -14.86 -10.43
C LEU A 9 21.15 -13.33 -10.60
N GLU A 10 21.47 -12.60 -9.54
CA GLU A 10 21.72 -11.16 -9.60
C GLU A 10 22.83 -10.82 -10.61
N GLN A 11 23.94 -11.58 -10.58
CA GLN A 11 25.04 -11.41 -11.54
C GLN A 11 24.61 -11.71 -12.98
N LYS A 12 23.82 -12.78 -13.21
CA LYS A 12 23.28 -13.09 -14.54
C LYS A 12 22.35 -11.99 -15.04
N LEU A 13 21.49 -11.44 -14.18
CA LEU A 13 20.61 -10.32 -14.51
C LEU A 13 21.41 -9.07 -14.86
N LYS A 14 22.40 -8.70 -14.05
CA LYS A 14 23.31 -7.58 -14.34
C LYS A 14 24.02 -7.76 -15.69
N GLN A 15 24.54 -8.95 -15.96
CA GLN A 15 25.22 -9.25 -17.22
C GLN A 15 24.26 -9.20 -18.41
N PHE A 16 23.06 -9.73 -18.27
CA PHE A 16 22.05 -9.68 -19.32
C PHE A 16 21.71 -8.22 -19.68
N PHE A 17 21.32 -7.42 -18.68
CA PHE A 17 20.92 -6.04 -18.92
C PHE A 17 22.11 -5.17 -19.38
N ALA A 18 23.34 -5.50 -18.99
CA ALA A 18 24.55 -4.82 -19.47
C ALA A 18 24.86 -5.04 -20.97
N GLN A 19 24.30 -6.09 -21.60
CA GLN A 19 24.45 -6.31 -23.04
C GLN A 19 23.59 -5.36 -23.88
N ASP A 20 22.55 -4.78 -23.28
CA ASP A 20 21.69 -3.81 -23.92
C ASP A 20 22.05 -2.39 -23.45
N PRO A 21 22.57 -1.52 -24.34
CA PRO A 21 23.04 -0.18 -23.97
C PRO A 21 21.92 0.74 -23.46
N ARG A 22 20.65 0.35 -23.55
CA ARG A 22 19.54 1.06 -22.94
C ARG A 22 19.57 1.00 -21.42
N PHE A 23 20.17 -0.03 -20.82
CA PHE A 23 20.08 -0.27 -19.38
C PHE A 23 21.38 -0.01 -18.65
N ARG A 24 21.25 0.57 -17.45
CA ARG A 24 22.35 0.77 -16.51
C ARG A 24 21.92 0.31 -15.13
N PHE A 25 22.67 -0.61 -14.53
CA PHE A 25 22.44 -1.00 -13.14
C PHE A 25 22.64 0.21 -12.21
N VAL A 26 21.70 0.42 -11.29
CA VAL A 26 21.73 1.52 -10.32
C VAL A 26 22.14 0.99 -8.95
N LYS A 27 21.33 0.09 -8.37
CA LYS A 27 21.54 -0.49 -7.05
C LYS A 27 20.70 -1.74 -6.84
N ALA A 28 21.13 -2.61 -5.92
CA ALA A 28 20.22 -3.56 -5.29
C ALA A 28 19.31 -2.81 -4.32
N LEU A 29 18.07 -3.24 -4.20
CA LEU A 29 17.10 -2.76 -3.24
C LEU A 29 17.02 -3.74 -2.06
N PRO A 30 16.51 -3.34 -0.89
CA PRO A 30 16.27 -4.28 0.21
C PRO A 30 15.46 -5.48 -0.28
N SER A 31 15.92 -6.67 0.06
CA SER A 31 15.24 -7.93 -0.28
C SER A 31 14.01 -8.14 0.59
N GLY A 32 12.94 -8.67 0.00
CA GLY A 32 11.78 -9.17 0.72
C GLY A 32 11.97 -10.63 1.18
N ALA A 33 10.94 -11.22 1.77
CA ALA A 33 10.99 -12.60 2.26
C ALA A 33 11.18 -13.63 1.12
N THR A 34 10.53 -13.39 -0.02
CA THR A 34 10.42 -14.36 -1.14
C THR A 34 11.19 -13.95 -2.39
N GLY A 35 11.66 -12.70 -2.47
CA GLY A 35 12.27 -12.15 -3.67
C GLY A 35 13.28 -11.03 -3.42
N ASP A 36 14.26 -10.98 -4.30
CA ASP A 36 15.24 -9.89 -4.38
C ASP A 36 14.78 -8.85 -5.41
N CYS A 37 15.21 -7.61 -5.19
CA CYS A 37 14.88 -6.49 -6.05
C CYS A 37 16.15 -5.76 -6.52
N VAL A 38 16.24 -5.47 -7.81
CA VAL A 38 17.32 -4.67 -8.39
C VAL A 38 16.76 -3.52 -9.22
N CYS A 39 17.41 -2.37 -9.13
CA CYS A 39 17.02 -1.17 -9.86
C CYS A 39 17.94 -0.95 -11.07
N PHE A 40 17.32 -0.72 -12.22
CA PHE A 40 17.99 -0.31 -13.45
C PHE A 40 17.46 1.06 -13.91
N GLU A 41 18.31 1.82 -14.58
CA GLU A 41 17.92 2.97 -15.37
C GLU A 41 17.79 2.53 -16.84
N GLU A 42 16.63 2.74 -17.44
CA GLU A 42 16.38 2.55 -18.86
C GLU A 42 16.43 3.91 -19.57
N ARG A 43 17.20 3.99 -20.65
CA ARG A 43 17.24 5.14 -21.56
C ARG A 43 16.53 4.80 -22.87
N ASP A 44 15.55 5.63 -23.24
CA ASP A 44 14.85 5.49 -24.51
C ASP A 44 15.65 6.09 -25.68
N THR A 45 15.14 5.91 -26.91
CA THR A 45 15.79 6.40 -28.14
C THR A 45 15.85 7.93 -28.23
N ALA A 46 15.04 8.65 -27.44
CA ALA A 46 15.06 10.11 -27.34
C ALA A 46 16.02 10.61 -26.24
N GLY A 47 16.71 9.70 -25.54
CA GLY A 47 17.63 10.02 -24.45
C GLY A 47 16.96 10.27 -23.10
N ARG A 48 15.64 10.06 -22.99
CA ARG A 48 14.93 10.17 -21.72
C ARG A 48 15.22 8.93 -20.87
N THR A 49 15.42 9.14 -19.58
CA THR A 49 15.73 8.06 -18.63
C THR A 49 14.56 7.83 -17.68
N ARG A 50 14.28 6.56 -17.38
CA ARG A 50 13.39 6.16 -16.28
C ARG A 50 14.06 5.08 -15.44
N LYS A 51 13.71 4.98 -14.16
CA LYS A 51 14.11 3.86 -13.31
C LYS A 51 13.04 2.77 -13.38
N ILE A 52 13.50 1.53 -13.36
CA ILE A 52 12.66 0.33 -13.30
C ILE A 52 13.20 -0.58 -12.19
N VAL A 53 12.32 -1.38 -11.62
CA VAL A 53 12.68 -2.42 -10.64
C VAL A 53 12.46 -3.78 -11.28
N LEU A 54 13.43 -4.66 -11.12
CA LEU A 54 13.27 -6.08 -11.42
C LEU A 54 13.15 -6.83 -10.10
N LYS A 55 12.06 -7.56 -9.91
CA LYS A 55 11.85 -8.45 -8.76
C LYS A 55 11.88 -9.90 -9.24
N TYR A 56 12.63 -10.74 -8.52
CA TYR A 56 12.87 -12.13 -8.88
C TYR A 56 13.02 -13.01 -7.62
N PRO A 57 12.80 -14.34 -7.70
CA PRO A 57 12.92 -15.24 -6.55
C PRO A 57 14.33 -15.19 -5.95
N ASN A 58 14.43 -15.09 -4.63
CA ASN A 58 15.72 -15.06 -3.92
C ASN A 58 16.37 -16.45 -3.78
N ASP A 59 15.64 -17.52 -4.10
CA ASP A 59 16.21 -18.85 -4.26
C ASP A 59 15.49 -19.64 -5.37
N SER A 60 15.79 -20.93 -5.48
CA SER A 60 15.23 -21.81 -6.52
C SER A 60 14.21 -22.81 -5.95
N THR A 61 13.67 -22.55 -4.77
CA THR A 61 12.63 -23.41 -4.19
C THR A 61 11.31 -23.23 -4.94
N GLU A 62 10.49 -24.28 -4.95
CA GLU A 62 9.17 -24.24 -5.59
C GLU A 62 8.26 -23.20 -4.91
N GLU A 63 8.40 -23.02 -3.60
CA GLU A 63 7.65 -22.05 -2.80
C GLU A 63 7.95 -20.60 -3.22
N THR A 64 9.21 -20.20 -3.32
CA THR A 64 9.57 -18.82 -3.72
C THR A 64 9.22 -18.53 -5.19
N ILE A 65 9.33 -19.55 -6.06
CA ILE A 65 8.89 -19.44 -7.45
C ILE A 65 7.37 -19.26 -7.52
N GLN A 66 6.60 -20.05 -6.77
CA GLN A 66 5.13 -19.96 -6.74
C GLN A 66 4.66 -18.63 -6.15
N ALA A 67 5.34 -18.12 -5.12
CA ALA A 67 5.08 -16.79 -4.56
C ALA A 67 5.29 -15.68 -5.60
N MET A 68 6.37 -15.76 -6.39
CA MET A 68 6.62 -14.82 -7.50
C MET A 68 5.56 -14.92 -8.61
N GLU A 69 5.15 -16.13 -8.97
CA GLU A 69 4.07 -16.35 -9.96
C GLU A 69 2.73 -15.79 -9.47
N ASN A 70 2.45 -15.91 -8.17
CA ASN A 70 1.28 -15.34 -7.53
C ASN A 70 1.29 -13.80 -7.56
N GLU A 71 2.44 -13.20 -7.21
CA GLU A 71 2.61 -11.75 -7.33
C GLU A 71 2.42 -11.28 -8.78
N ILE A 72 3.03 -11.96 -9.75
CA ILE A 72 2.85 -11.65 -11.18
C ILE A 72 1.37 -11.68 -11.56
N LYS A 73 0.63 -12.72 -11.15
CA LYS A 73 -0.81 -12.85 -11.43
C LYS A 73 -1.59 -11.65 -10.89
N TRP A 74 -1.42 -11.29 -9.61
CA TRP A 74 -2.20 -10.22 -8.99
C TRP A 74 -1.81 -8.84 -9.48
N VAL A 75 -0.52 -8.54 -9.60
CA VAL A 75 -0.05 -7.26 -10.15
C VAL A 75 -0.52 -7.06 -11.59
N GLN A 76 -0.61 -8.12 -12.40
CA GLN A 76 -1.17 -8.03 -13.76
C GLN A 76 -2.69 -7.74 -13.77
N ILE A 77 -3.44 -8.26 -12.80
CA ILE A 77 -4.87 -7.93 -12.62
C ILE A 77 -5.03 -6.46 -12.21
N LEU A 78 -4.12 -5.95 -11.39
CA LEU A 78 -4.18 -4.61 -10.79
C LEU A 78 -3.40 -3.53 -11.58
N LYS A 79 -2.85 -3.85 -12.76
CA LYS A 79 -1.93 -3.02 -13.57
C LYS A 79 -2.39 -1.62 -14.01
N HIS A 80 -3.60 -1.23 -13.62
CA HIS A 80 -4.20 0.07 -13.94
C HIS A 80 -4.57 0.86 -12.68
N ALA A 81 -4.41 0.26 -11.49
CA ALA A 81 -4.61 0.96 -10.24
C ALA A 81 -3.44 1.91 -9.96
N GLU A 82 -3.78 3.14 -9.60
CA GLU A 82 -2.84 4.18 -9.20
C GLU A 82 -2.25 3.87 -7.83
N HIS A 83 -3.01 3.22 -6.94
CA HIS A 83 -2.64 2.93 -5.55
C HIS A 83 -2.08 1.52 -5.33
N THR A 84 -1.71 0.83 -6.40
CA THR A 84 -0.89 -0.39 -6.36
C THR A 84 0.30 -0.23 -7.29
N VAL A 85 1.36 -1.00 -7.06
CA VAL A 85 2.52 -1.00 -7.96
C VAL A 85 2.12 -1.44 -9.36
N ASN A 86 2.61 -0.72 -10.37
CA ASN A 86 2.33 -1.02 -11.76
C ASN A 86 3.45 -1.87 -12.40
N PRO A 87 3.10 -2.93 -13.14
CA PRO A 87 4.06 -3.63 -13.96
C PRO A 87 4.48 -2.77 -15.16
N ILE A 88 5.76 -2.81 -15.50
CA ILE A 88 6.32 -2.11 -16.65
C ILE A 88 6.55 -3.07 -17.80
N TYR A 89 6.11 -2.66 -18.99
CA TYR A 89 6.51 -3.28 -20.24
C TYR A 89 7.65 -2.48 -20.90
N ILE A 90 8.74 -3.16 -21.21
CA ILE A 90 9.90 -2.65 -21.94
C ILE A 90 9.74 -2.98 -23.42
N ARG A 91 9.52 -1.98 -24.26
CA ARG A 91 9.37 -2.21 -25.71
C ARG A 91 10.62 -2.88 -26.30
N ASN A 92 10.45 -3.96 -27.07
CA ASN A 92 11.55 -4.76 -27.61
C ASN A 92 12.55 -5.18 -26.51
N GLY A 93 12.06 -5.41 -25.31
CA GLY A 93 12.83 -5.84 -24.16
C GLY A 93 12.34 -7.18 -23.64
N PRO A 94 12.92 -7.64 -22.54
CA PRO A 94 12.68 -8.98 -22.03
C PRO A 94 11.45 -9.02 -21.11
N ASN A 95 10.25 -8.89 -21.68
CA ASN A 95 9.02 -8.82 -20.89
C ASN A 95 8.43 -10.19 -20.53
N GLU A 96 8.73 -11.21 -21.32
CA GLU A 96 8.12 -12.55 -21.24
C GLU A 96 9.19 -13.60 -21.00
N GLY A 97 9.94 -13.43 -19.90
CA GLY A 97 11.14 -14.21 -19.69
C GLY A 97 12.27 -13.70 -20.56
N LEU A 98 13.41 -13.51 -19.93
CA LEU A 98 14.66 -13.28 -20.60
C LEU A 98 14.96 -14.59 -21.32
N THR A 99 14.96 -14.64 -22.65
CA THR A 99 15.44 -15.83 -23.39
C THR A 99 16.89 -16.06 -22.97
N GLY A 100 17.10 -16.94 -21.98
CA GLY A 100 18.40 -17.17 -21.33
C GLY A 100 18.40 -17.13 -19.80
N LEU A 101 17.33 -16.70 -19.12
CA LEU A 101 17.14 -16.95 -17.69
C LEU A 101 15.98 -17.92 -17.50
N ASP A 102 16.29 -19.13 -17.02
CA ASP A 102 15.32 -20.18 -16.67
C ASP A 102 14.56 -19.84 -15.36
N ARG A 103 14.14 -18.59 -15.18
CA ARG A 103 13.54 -18.07 -13.95
C ARG A 103 12.47 -17.02 -14.25
N VAL A 104 11.40 -17.05 -13.46
CA VAL A 104 10.33 -16.04 -13.43
C VAL A 104 10.84 -14.74 -12.81
N PHE A 105 10.36 -13.61 -13.30
CA PHE A 105 10.60 -12.28 -12.72
C PHE A 105 9.50 -11.32 -13.16
N ILE A 106 9.39 -10.19 -12.48
CA ILE A 106 8.51 -9.09 -12.84
C ILE A 106 9.29 -7.78 -12.93
N ILE A 107 8.89 -6.93 -13.89
CA ILE A 107 9.41 -5.57 -14.02
C ILE A 107 8.36 -4.63 -13.49
N LEU A 108 8.74 -3.79 -12.52
CA LEU A 108 7.85 -2.88 -11.80
C LEU A 108 8.31 -1.43 -11.97
N GLU A 109 7.38 -0.50 -11.77
CA GLU A 109 7.72 0.91 -11.59
C GLU A 109 8.64 1.13 -10.39
N TYR A 110 9.54 2.11 -10.51
CA TYR A 110 10.37 2.53 -9.39
C TYR A 110 9.64 3.60 -8.58
N LEU A 111 9.47 3.35 -7.28
CA LEU A 111 8.86 4.29 -6.34
C LEU A 111 9.99 4.98 -5.54
N GLU A 112 10.27 6.23 -5.90
CA GLU A 112 11.49 6.93 -5.48
C GLU A 112 11.53 7.43 -4.03
N ASN A 113 10.38 7.52 -3.36
CA ASN A 113 10.22 8.30 -2.13
C ASN A 113 10.18 7.46 -0.84
N GLY A 114 10.55 6.19 -0.94
CA GLY A 114 10.64 5.27 0.20
C GLY A 114 9.29 4.77 0.70
N SER A 115 9.32 3.97 1.77
CA SER A 115 8.12 3.38 2.36
C SER A 115 7.47 4.29 3.41
N LEU A 116 6.22 3.99 3.74
CA LEU A 116 5.47 4.63 4.81
C LEU A 116 6.16 4.44 6.18
N SER A 117 6.67 3.24 6.48
CA SER A 117 7.43 3.00 7.71
C SER A 117 8.67 3.90 7.81
N GLN A 118 9.41 4.05 6.71
CA GLN A 118 10.57 4.95 6.70
C GLN A 118 10.17 6.42 6.84
N PHE A 119 9.00 6.82 6.34
CA PHE A 119 8.49 8.17 6.56
C PHE A 119 8.15 8.41 8.02
N VAL A 120 7.45 7.48 8.68
CA VAL A 120 7.10 7.56 10.10
C VAL A 120 8.37 7.61 10.95
N GLU A 121 9.34 6.72 10.71
CA GLU A 121 10.64 6.72 11.40
C GLU A 121 11.35 8.08 11.28
N ARG A 122 11.37 8.68 10.09
CA ARG A 122 12.00 10.00 9.89
C ARG A 122 11.22 11.14 10.55
N ALA A 123 9.93 10.94 10.84
CA ALA A 123 9.01 11.93 11.36
C ALA A 123 8.63 11.73 12.84
N GLU A 124 9.32 10.84 13.58
CA GLU A 124 9.05 10.49 14.98
C GLU A 124 8.87 11.72 15.90
N ASP A 125 9.68 12.77 15.72
CA ASP A 125 9.60 13.99 16.53
C ASP A 125 8.59 15.03 16.01
N VAL A 126 7.72 14.63 15.07
CA VAL A 126 6.82 15.53 14.36
C VAL A 126 5.38 15.06 14.46
N VAL A 127 4.56 15.86 15.14
CA VAL A 127 3.10 15.71 15.08
C VAL A 127 2.64 15.81 13.63
N LEU A 128 2.14 14.69 13.09
CA LEU A 128 1.66 14.62 11.72
C LEU A 128 0.33 15.38 11.60
N PRO A 129 0.19 16.31 10.63
CA PRO A 129 -1.09 16.93 10.33
C PRO A 129 -2.13 15.89 9.93
N ASN A 130 -3.36 16.05 10.39
CA ASN A 130 -4.51 15.20 10.05
C ASN A 130 -4.71 15.12 8.54
N ARG A 131 -4.40 16.18 7.80
CA ARG A 131 -4.48 16.16 6.32
C ARG A 131 -3.52 15.15 5.70
N ILE A 132 -2.37 14.89 6.32
CA ILE A 132 -1.46 13.81 5.89
C ILE A 132 -2.07 12.45 6.24
N LEU A 133 -2.60 12.28 7.46
CA LEU A 133 -3.23 11.04 7.90
C LEU A 133 -4.45 10.66 7.02
N TRP A 134 -5.31 11.63 6.70
CA TRP A 134 -6.42 11.45 5.76
C TRP A 134 -5.96 11.07 4.35
N SER A 135 -4.84 11.65 3.87
CA SER A 135 -4.28 11.30 2.56
C SER A 135 -3.77 9.86 2.54
N ILE A 136 -3.10 9.42 3.61
CA ILE A 136 -2.64 8.03 3.78
C ILE A 136 -3.85 7.08 3.84
N PHE A 137 -4.85 7.41 4.65
CA PHE A 137 -6.07 6.62 4.81
C PHE A 137 -6.85 6.46 3.50
N LEU A 138 -6.93 7.53 2.71
CA LEU A 138 -7.55 7.50 1.39
C LEU A 138 -6.77 6.59 0.43
N CYS A 139 -5.44 6.65 0.40
CA CYS A 139 -4.63 5.78 -0.45
C CYS A 139 -4.80 4.30 -0.09
N LEU A 140 -4.79 3.95 1.20
CA LEU A 140 -5.06 2.59 1.68
C LEU A 140 -6.46 2.12 1.26
N THR A 141 -7.46 2.99 1.38
CA THR A 141 -8.83 2.70 0.93
C THR A 141 -8.91 2.48 -0.57
N ARG A 142 -8.23 3.32 -1.37
CA ARG A 142 -8.15 3.17 -2.84
C ARG A 142 -7.51 1.84 -3.24
N ALA A 143 -6.46 1.41 -2.54
CA ALA A 143 -5.84 0.09 -2.76
C ALA A 143 -6.83 -1.06 -2.47
N CYS A 144 -7.64 -0.95 -1.41
CA CYS A 144 -8.70 -1.91 -1.13
C CYS A 144 -9.78 -1.94 -2.23
N VAL A 145 -10.17 -0.76 -2.73
CA VAL A 145 -11.11 -0.63 -3.85
C VAL A 145 -10.53 -1.24 -5.13
N ALA A 146 -9.24 -1.04 -5.42
CA ALA A 146 -8.58 -1.69 -6.55
C ALA A 146 -8.61 -3.22 -6.45
N MET A 147 -8.35 -3.78 -5.26
CA MET A 147 -8.39 -5.23 -5.06
C MET A 147 -9.79 -5.81 -5.21
N ALA A 148 -10.83 -5.06 -4.83
CA ALA A 148 -12.23 -5.47 -5.00
C ALA A 148 -12.74 -5.27 -6.44
N TRP A 149 -12.42 -4.13 -7.05
CA TRP A 149 -12.82 -3.73 -8.40
C TRP A 149 -11.61 -3.13 -9.15
N PRO A 150 -10.77 -3.97 -9.77
CA PRO A 150 -9.62 -3.49 -10.53
C PRO A 150 -10.05 -2.48 -11.61
N PRO A 151 -9.46 -1.28 -11.67
CA PRO A 151 -9.88 -0.27 -12.62
C PRO A 151 -9.44 -0.60 -14.04
N GLU A 152 -10.16 -0.07 -15.02
CA GLU A 152 -9.69 -0.03 -16.41
C GLU A 152 -8.62 1.07 -16.60
N GLN A 153 -7.88 1.00 -17.70
CA GLN A 153 -6.84 1.98 -17.99
C GLN A 153 -7.38 3.42 -17.97
N GLY A 154 -6.80 4.25 -17.10
CA GLY A 154 -7.14 5.67 -16.99
C GLY A 154 -8.40 5.96 -16.16
N GLN A 155 -9.07 4.92 -15.64
CA GLN A 155 -10.18 5.06 -14.70
C GLN A 155 -9.66 5.10 -13.26
N PRO A 156 -10.30 5.87 -12.36
CA PRO A 156 -9.98 5.85 -10.93
C PRO A 156 -10.47 4.55 -10.26
N GLU A 157 -9.93 4.25 -9.09
CA GLU A 157 -10.42 3.18 -8.21
C GLU A 157 -11.76 3.58 -7.58
N GLU A 158 -12.87 3.18 -8.20
CA GLU A 158 -14.22 3.46 -7.72
C GLU A 158 -14.98 2.18 -7.39
N VAL A 159 -15.83 2.25 -6.37
CA VAL A 159 -16.73 1.16 -6.02
C VAL A 159 -17.76 0.96 -7.12
N GLN A 160 -17.96 -0.30 -7.52
CA GLN A 160 -18.95 -0.68 -8.53
C GLN A 160 -20.06 -1.56 -7.90
N PRO A 161 -21.14 -0.96 -7.36
CA PRO A 161 -22.15 -1.71 -6.57
C PRO A 161 -22.87 -2.82 -7.33
N ASN A 162 -22.92 -2.73 -8.66
CA ASN A 162 -23.59 -3.72 -9.53
C ASN A 162 -22.64 -4.80 -10.06
N VAL A 163 -21.36 -4.75 -9.66
CA VAL A 163 -20.34 -5.72 -10.06
C VAL A 163 -19.89 -6.46 -8.82
N MET A 164 -19.89 -7.80 -8.90
CA MET A 164 -19.40 -8.63 -7.80
C MET A 164 -17.93 -8.32 -7.55
N PRO A 165 -17.55 -7.87 -6.33
CA PRO A 165 -16.17 -7.62 -6.01
C PRO A 165 -15.38 -8.93 -5.91
N SER A 166 -14.12 -8.86 -6.32
CA SER A 166 -13.14 -9.88 -5.97
C SER A 166 -12.99 -9.96 -4.45
N ALA A 167 -12.77 -11.17 -3.94
CA ALA A 167 -12.46 -11.43 -2.54
C ALA A 167 -10.95 -11.48 -2.28
N LEU A 168 -10.15 -10.76 -3.07
CA LEU A 168 -8.70 -10.67 -2.91
C LEU A 168 -8.37 -9.97 -1.59
N ALA A 169 -7.63 -10.66 -0.73
CA ALA A 169 -6.98 -10.08 0.44
C ALA A 169 -5.47 -9.98 0.21
N HIS A 170 -4.87 -8.88 0.66
CA HIS A 170 -3.42 -8.69 0.56
C HIS A 170 -2.66 -9.58 1.55
N TRP A 171 -3.21 -9.73 2.77
CA TRP A 171 -2.64 -10.45 3.92
C TRP A 171 -1.39 -9.87 4.56
N ASP A 172 -0.67 -8.97 3.88
CA ASP A 172 0.53 -8.33 4.42
C ASP A 172 0.54 -6.81 4.19
N MET A 173 -0.60 -6.15 4.40
CA MET A 173 -0.69 -4.69 4.23
C MET A 173 -0.18 -4.00 5.50
N HIS A 174 1.02 -3.42 5.41
CA HIS A 174 1.66 -2.65 6.48
C HIS A 174 2.55 -1.54 5.90
N GLY A 175 3.09 -0.66 6.74
CA GLY A 175 3.88 0.50 6.30
C GLY A 175 5.16 0.18 5.50
N GLY A 176 5.65 -1.06 5.56
CA GLY A 176 6.79 -1.52 4.76
C GLY A 176 6.41 -1.82 3.31
N ASN A 177 5.18 -2.31 3.10
CA ASN A 177 4.61 -2.66 1.79
C ASN A 177 3.80 -1.51 1.17
N MET A 178 3.93 -0.30 1.72
CA MET A 178 3.33 0.92 1.18
C MET A 178 4.43 1.92 0.82
N LEU A 179 4.61 2.21 -0.48
CA LEU A 179 5.67 3.09 -0.97
C LEU A 179 5.11 4.37 -1.59
N PHE A 180 5.79 5.49 -1.36
CA PHE A 180 5.42 6.77 -1.94
C PHE A 180 5.85 6.86 -3.41
N GLY A 181 4.88 7.16 -4.28
CA GLY A 181 5.11 7.47 -5.69
C GLY A 181 5.52 8.91 -5.92
N HIS A 182 5.47 9.33 -7.18
CA HIS A 182 5.76 10.71 -7.58
C HIS A 182 4.66 11.67 -7.12
N LEU A 183 5.03 12.86 -6.63
CA LEU A 183 4.04 13.87 -6.26
C LEU A 183 3.20 14.28 -7.48
N GLY A 184 1.91 13.94 -7.44
CA GLY A 184 1.01 14.10 -8.56
C GLY A 184 0.50 15.53 -8.72
N ALA A 185 0.06 15.87 -9.93
CA ALA A 185 -0.70 17.10 -10.18
C ALA A 185 -2.21 16.93 -9.94
N ARG A 186 -2.67 15.70 -9.66
CA ARG A 186 -4.07 15.42 -9.31
C ARG A 186 -4.40 16.05 -7.96
N GLN A 187 -5.63 16.52 -7.81
CA GLN A 187 -6.06 17.24 -6.61
C GLN A 187 -5.90 16.40 -5.33
N GLU A 188 -6.19 15.09 -5.40
CA GLU A 188 -6.03 14.13 -4.29
C GLU A 188 -4.58 14.05 -3.78
N HIS A 189 -3.61 14.11 -4.71
CA HIS A 189 -2.17 13.93 -4.43
C HIS A 189 -1.36 15.21 -4.63
N GLY A 190 -2.01 16.38 -4.52
CA GLY A 190 -1.38 17.68 -4.79
C GLY A 190 -0.52 18.20 -3.63
N LEU A 191 -0.67 17.64 -2.42
CA LEU A 191 0.12 17.98 -1.24
C LEU A 191 0.94 16.79 -0.74
N VAL A 192 0.36 15.59 -0.78
CA VAL A 192 0.99 14.34 -0.34
C VAL A 192 1.11 13.43 -1.56
N PRO A 193 2.28 12.84 -1.85
CA PRO A 193 2.41 11.89 -2.95
C PRO A 193 1.51 10.66 -2.75
N PRO A 194 1.05 10.02 -3.83
CA PRO A 194 0.25 8.81 -3.73
C PRO A 194 1.05 7.72 -3.02
N LEU A 195 0.37 7.00 -2.13
CA LEU A 195 0.91 5.80 -1.50
C LEU A 195 0.45 4.58 -2.29
N LYS A 196 1.37 3.70 -2.65
CA LYS A 196 1.10 2.51 -3.46
C LYS A 196 1.43 1.24 -2.71
N LEU A 197 0.50 0.28 -2.73
CA LEU A 197 0.67 -1.06 -2.19
C LEU A 197 1.57 -1.89 -3.13
N ILE A 198 2.55 -2.58 -2.54
CA ILE A 198 3.46 -3.52 -3.20
C ILE A 198 3.36 -4.89 -2.52
N ASP A 199 4.03 -5.89 -3.10
CA ASP A 199 4.28 -7.20 -2.49
C ASP A 199 3.04 -8.10 -2.36
N PHE A 200 2.52 -8.54 -3.51
CA PHE A 200 1.32 -9.39 -3.59
C PHE A 200 1.65 -10.89 -3.55
N ASP A 201 2.79 -11.27 -2.99
CA ASP A 201 3.27 -12.66 -3.00
C ASP A 201 2.40 -13.59 -2.14
N ASN A 202 1.91 -13.09 -1.01
CA ASN A 202 1.01 -13.77 -0.07
C ASN A 202 -0.48 -13.52 -0.34
N SER A 203 -0.81 -12.70 -1.34
CA SER A 203 -2.20 -12.33 -1.61
C SER A 203 -3.01 -13.49 -2.16
N ASP A 204 -4.25 -13.65 -1.69
CA ASP A 204 -5.14 -14.71 -2.17
C ASP A 204 -6.61 -14.33 -2.04
N THR A 205 -7.47 -15.04 -2.77
CA THR A 205 -8.92 -14.92 -2.63
C THR A 205 -9.41 -15.62 -1.38
N VAL A 206 -10.29 -14.95 -0.64
CA VAL A 206 -10.84 -15.44 0.62
C VAL A 206 -12.24 -16.01 0.39
N ASP A 207 -12.38 -17.33 0.57
CA ASP A 207 -13.65 -18.03 0.36
C ASP A 207 -14.62 -17.92 1.54
N GLN A 208 -14.10 -17.82 2.77
CA GLN A 208 -14.90 -17.85 4.00
C GLN A 208 -14.48 -16.78 4.99
N GLU A 209 -15.47 -16.13 5.60
CA GLU A 209 -15.27 -15.22 6.72
C GLU A 209 -14.76 -16.01 7.94
N LYS A 210 -13.70 -15.53 8.59
CA LYS A 210 -13.28 -16.08 9.88
C LYS A 210 -14.37 -15.78 10.91
N VAL A 211 -14.68 -16.78 11.75
CA VAL A 211 -15.59 -16.56 12.87
C VAL A 211 -14.97 -15.52 13.81
N PRO A 212 -15.70 -14.46 14.19
CA PRO A 212 -15.19 -13.43 15.09
C PRO A 212 -14.75 -14.03 16.44
N ASN A 213 -13.70 -13.48 17.02
CA ASN A 213 -13.34 -13.78 18.40
C ASN A 213 -14.36 -13.09 19.32
N MET A 214 -15.22 -13.88 19.98
CA MET A 214 -16.31 -13.35 20.81
C MET A 214 -15.81 -12.50 21.98
N SER A 215 -14.65 -12.81 22.56
CA SER A 215 -14.06 -11.95 23.61
C SER A 215 -13.69 -10.58 23.06
N ALA A 216 -13.08 -10.53 21.86
CA ALA A 216 -12.78 -9.26 21.22
C ALA A 216 -14.04 -8.50 20.79
N VAL A 217 -15.14 -9.19 20.45
CA VAL A 217 -16.43 -8.53 20.19
C VAL A 217 -16.96 -7.88 21.47
N GLU A 218 -16.96 -8.59 22.59
CA GLU A 218 -17.44 -8.07 23.87
C GLU A 218 -16.56 -6.91 24.40
N GLU A 219 -15.23 -7.04 24.29
CA GLU A 219 -14.25 -6.09 24.84
C GLU A 219 -13.99 -4.87 23.94
N PHE A 220 -14.33 -4.93 22.64
CA PHE A 220 -14.08 -3.83 21.71
C PHE A 220 -15.35 -3.34 21.02
N ASP A 221 -16.04 -4.24 20.31
CA ASP A 221 -17.19 -3.85 19.50
C ASP A 221 -18.38 -3.41 20.37
N ASP A 222 -18.69 -4.15 21.44
CA ASP A 222 -19.81 -3.85 22.32
C ASP A 222 -19.51 -2.65 23.23
N GLU A 223 -18.28 -2.55 23.76
CA GLU A 223 -17.85 -1.40 24.59
C GLU A 223 -17.93 -0.07 23.82
N LEU A 224 -17.56 -0.08 22.54
CA LEU A 224 -17.62 1.10 21.66
C LEU A 224 -18.94 1.21 20.89
N GLU A 225 -19.90 0.33 21.17
CA GLU A 225 -21.21 0.24 20.53
C GLU A 225 -21.14 0.25 18.99
N LEU A 226 -20.15 -0.44 18.39
CA LEU A 226 -19.85 -0.35 16.95
C LEU A 226 -20.99 -0.85 16.06
N ALA A 227 -21.83 -1.75 16.58
CA ALA A 227 -23.01 -2.24 15.90
C ALA A 227 -23.99 -1.13 15.47
N GLN A 228 -24.00 0.03 16.15
CA GLN A 228 -24.87 1.15 15.78
C GLN A 228 -24.49 1.79 14.44
N TYR A 229 -23.23 1.64 14.01
CA TYR A 229 -22.72 2.19 12.76
C TYR A 229 -22.80 1.20 11.59
N ARG A 230 -23.37 0.00 11.82
CA ARG A 230 -23.51 -1.02 10.79
C ARG A 230 -24.44 -0.52 9.67
N ARG A 231 -23.95 -0.58 8.42
CA ARG A 231 -24.77 -0.35 7.23
C ARG A 231 -25.22 -1.68 6.64
N GLU A 232 -26.53 -1.83 6.47
CA GLU A 232 -27.13 -3.00 5.79
C GLU A 232 -26.87 -2.99 4.27
N GLN A 233 -26.75 -1.79 3.70
CA GLN A 233 -26.49 -1.60 2.27
C GLN A 233 -24.98 -1.51 1.99
N GLY A 234 -24.58 -1.97 0.80
CA GLY A 234 -23.20 -1.98 0.33
C GLY A 234 -22.70 -3.40 0.08
N VAL A 235 -21.87 -3.56 -0.96
CA VAL A 235 -21.32 -4.87 -1.31
C VAL A 235 -20.07 -5.14 -0.47
N THR A 236 -19.97 -6.33 0.10
CA THR A 236 -18.82 -6.77 0.90
C THR A 236 -18.56 -8.26 0.71
N ASN A 237 -17.37 -8.71 1.06
CA ASN A 237 -16.96 -10.11 1.10
C ASN A 237 -15.80 -10.28 2.11
N PRO A 238 -15.38 -11.52 2.44
CA PRO A 238 -14.32 -11.75 3.42
C PRO A 238 -12.96 -11.09 3.07
N GLY A 239 -12.63 -10.99 1.78
CA GLY A 239 -11.40 -10.31 1.35
C GLY A 239 -11.43 -8.81 1.62
N ILE A 240 -12.56 -8.16 1.35
CA ILE A 240 -12.80 -6.76 1.70
C ILE A 240 -12.66 -6.56 3.21
N HIS A 241 -13.24 -7.45 4.01
CA HIS A 241 -13.16 -7.36 5.46
C HIS A 241 -11.73 -7.47 5.98
N ALA A 242 -10.93 -8.40 5.43
CA ALA A 242 -9.51 -8.53 5.77
C ALA A 242 -8.73 -7.26 5.44
N ASN A 243 -8.87 -6.74 4.21
CA ASN A 243 -8.16 -5.53 3.81
C ASN A 243 -8.56 -4.29 4.64
N VAL A 244 -9.86 -4.14 4.98
CA VAL A 244 -10.34 -3.02 5.82
C VAL A 244 -9.76 -3.11 7.23
N LEU A 245 -9.57 -4.31 7.79
CA LEU A 245 -8.86 -4.49 9.06
C LEU A 245 -7.41 -4.03 8.94
N ASP A 246 -6.71 -4.41 7.88
CA ASP A 246 -5.31 -4.01 7.65
C ASP A 246 -5.15 -2.49 7.49
N VAL A 247 -6.15 -1.80 6.89
CA VAL A 247 -6.19 -0.33 6.88
C VAL A 247 -6.19 0.22 8.31
N GLY A 248 -7.07 -0.29 9.18
CA GLY A 248 -7.15 0.12 10.58
C GLY A 248 -5.85 -0.13 11.34
N LEU A 249 -5.27 -1.33 11.19
CA LEU A 249 -4.00 -1.72 11.81
C LEU A 249 -2.86 -0.82 11.36
N THR A 250 -2.74 -0.58 10.04
CA THR A 250 -1.71 0.30 9.48
C THR A 250 -1.83 1.71 10.05
N MET A 251 -3.05 2.25 10.17
CA MET A 251 -3.26 3.58 10.74
C MET A 251 -2.89 3.66 12.23
N VAL A 252 -3.27 2.67 13.04
CA VAL A 252 -2.88 2.66 14.46
C VAL A 252 -1.38 2.56 14.63
N ARG A 253 -0.71 1.68 13.88
CA ARG A 253 0.75 1.54 13.90
C ARG A 253 1.48 2.83 13.51
N ILE A 254 0.91 3.65 12.63
CA ILE A 254 1.45 4.98 12.31
C ILE A 254 1.36 5.90 13.54
N VAL A 255 0.18 6.02 14.16
CA VAL A 255 -0.03 7.01 15.23
C VAL A 255 0.50 6.58 16.59
N ALA A 256 0.66 5.28 16.81
CA ALA A 256 1.35 4.71 17.96
C ALA A 256 2.88 4.70 17.76
N GLU A 257 3.36 5.00 16.55
CA GLU A 257 4.78 4.93 16.16
C GLU A 257 5.40 3.55 16.43
N ASP A 258 4.59 2.49 16.37
CA ASP A 258 4.99 1.12 16.63
C ASP A 258 4.51 0.21 15.49
N PRO A 259 5.42 -0.22 14.59
CA PRO A 259 5.06 -1.03 13.43
C PRO A 259 4.75 -2.50 13.77
N VAL A 260 5.03 -2.96 14.99
CA VAL A 260 4.89 -4.38 15.39
C VAL A 260 3.70 -4.63 16.31
N LEU A 261 2.85 -3.64 16.57
CA LEU A 261 1.63 -3.83 17.36
C LEU A 261 0.75 -4.93 16.77
N GLU A 262 0.36 -5.87 17.62
CA GLU A 262 -0.61 -6.90 17.27
C GLU A 262 -2.03 -6.31 17.27
N VAL A 263 -3.00 -7.10 16.80
CA VAL A 263 -4.38 -6.62 16.60
C VAL A 263 -5.02 -6.16 17.91
N GLU A 264 -4.82 -6.94 18.98
CA GLU A 264 -5.33 -6.64 20.32
C GLU A 264 -4.69 -5.37 20.91
N ASP A 265 -3.38 -5.20 20.75
CA ASP A 265 -2.68 -3.99 21.21
C ASP A 265 -3.11 -2.74 20.43
N CYS A 266 -3.40 -2.88 19.12
CA CYS A 266 -3.93 -1.78 18.32
C CYS A 266 -5.31 -1.32 18.82
N ARG A 267 -6.15 -2.28 19.21
CA ARG A 267 -7.48 -2.01 19.77
C ARG A 267 -7.37 -1.30 21.14
N GLU A 268 -6.53 -1.82 22.01
CA GLU A 268 -6.29 -1.24 23.33
C GLU A 268 -5.73 0.19 23.21
N PHE A 269 -4.76 0.40 22.31
CA PHE A 269 -4.18 1.73 22.06
C PHE A 269 -5.25 2.73 21.64
N ILE A 270 -6.04 2.43 20.60
CA ILE A 270 -6.98 3.43 20.06
C ILE A 270 -8.18 3.70 20.99
N GLN A 271 -8.48 2.79 21.92
CA GLN A 271 -9.48 2.95 22.98
C GLN A 271 -8.99 3.84 24.11
N ASN A 272 -7.76 3.61 24.57
CA ASN A 272 -7.24 4.22 25.80
C ASN A 272 -6.40 5.46 25.55
N GLU A 273 -5.66 5.48 24.44
CA GLU A 273 -4.87 6.62 24.02
C GLU A 273 -5.75 7.53 23.16
N HIS A 274 -5.71 8.83 23.45
CA HIS A 274 -6.39 9.84 22.67
C HIS A 274 -5.35 10.56 21.79
N PRO A 275 -4.94 9.98 20.65
CA PRO A 275 -3.95 10.60 19.78
C PRO A 275 -4.46 11.94 19.26
N LEU A 276 -3.55 12.85 18.92
CA LEU A 276 -3.89 14.14 18.32
C LEU A 276 -4.39 13.95 16.89
N MET A 277 -5.65 13.56 16.76
CA MET A 277 -6.30 13.17 15.52
C MET A 277 -7.72 13.73 15.45
N ASP A 278 -8.23 13.98 14.24
CA ASP A 278 -9.63 14.30 13.98
C ASP A 278 -10.56 13.18 14.50
N ASP A 279 -11.58 13.54 15.27
CA ASP A 279 -12.57 12.59 15.81
C ASP A 279 -13.20 11.70 14.73
N ASP A 280 -13.50 12.26 13.55
CA ASP A 280 -14.04 11.52 12.41
C ASP A 280 -13.06 10.45 11.89
N LEU A 281 -11.76 10.76 11.87
CA LEU A 281 -10.74 9.83 11.43
C LEU A 281 -10.55 8.72 12.47
N GLN A 282 -10.51 9.09 13.75
CA GLN A 282 -10.41 8.14 14.84
C GLN A 282 -11.59 7.15 14.82
N LEU A 283 -12.82 7.65 14.65
CA LEU A 283 -14.00 6.79 14.56
C LEU A 283 -13.92 5.82 13.37
N LEU A 284 -13.43 6.27 12.21
CA LEU A 284 -13.26 5.38 11.05
C LEU A 284 -12.19 4.31 11.28
N ILE A 285 -11.05 4.68 11.88
CA ILE A 285 -9.99 3.72 12.22
C ILE A 285 -10.49 2.68 13.24
N VAL A 286 -11.19 3.13 14.29
CA VAL A 286 -11.82 2.26 15.28
C VAL A 286 -12.76 1.26 14.60
N ARG A 287 -13.64 1.74 13.71
CA ARG A 287 -14.57 0.87 12.97
C ARG A 287 -13.85 -0.11 12.06
N CYS A 288 -12.73 0.28 11.43
CA CYS A 288 -11.90 -0.64 10.64
C CYS A 288 -11.35 -1.81 11.49
N LEU A 289 -11.05 -1.56 12.77
CA LEU A 289 -10.51 -2.54 13.72
C LEU A 289 -11.55 -3.49 14.35
N ALA A 290 -12.83 -3.31 14.04
CA ALA A 290 -13.91 -4.10 14.63
C ALA A 290 -13.65 -5.61 14.54
N ALA A 291 -13.89 -6.31 15.65
CA ALA A 291 -13.74 -7.75 15.78
C ALA A 291 -14.78 -8.50 14.94
N ASP A 292 -16.04 -8.03 14.92
CA ASP A 292 -17.04 -8.49 13.97
C ASP A 292 -16.84 -7.79 12.60
N PRO A 293 -16.51 -8.54 11.52
CA PRO A 293 -16.41 -7.99 10.17
C PRO A 293 -17.64 -7.18 9.73
N GLY A 294 -18.82 -7.54 10.23
CA GLY A 294 -20.08 -6.83 9.95
C GLY A 294 -20.12 -5.40 10.50
N ASN A 295 -19.32 -5.07 11.51
CA ASN A 295 -19.21 -3.73 12.08
C ASN A 295 -18.20 -2.84 11.35
N ARG A 296 -17.37 -3.41 10.47
CA ARG A 296 -16.42 -2.64 9.66
C ARG A 296 -17.14 -1.81 8.59
N PRO A 297 -16.64 -0.62 8.25
CA PRO A 297 -17.25 0.22 7.21
C PRO A 297 -17.25 -0.48 5.85
N LYS A 298 -18.26 -0.19 5.03
CA LYS A 298 -18.27 -0.63 3.63
C LYS A 298 -17.30 0.23 2.81
N LEU A 299 -16.75 -0.32 1.72
CA LEU A 299 -15.78 0.43 0.90
C LEU A 299 -16.37 1.70 0.25
N ASP A 300 -17.66 1.73 -0.09
CA ASP A 300 -18.31 2.93 -0.61
C ASP A 300 -18.36 4.04 0.44
N GLU A 301 -18.65 3.67 1.69
CA GLU A 301 -18.64 4.58 2.84
C GLU A 301 -17.23 5.11 3.09
N LEU A 302 -16.26 4.20 3.20
CA LEU A 302 -14.89 4.52 3.54
C LEU A 302 -14.27 5.44 2.49
N LEU A 303 -14.45 5.11 1.21
CA LEU A 303 -13.95 5.91 0.09
C LEU A 303 -14.60 7.29 0.08
N HIS A 304 -15.92 7.37 0.26
CA HIS A 304 -16.63 8.64 0.25
C HIS A 304 -16.19 9.57 1.37
N LEU A 305 -16.08 9.05 2.61
CA LEU A 305 -15.69 9.85 3.77
C LEU A 305 -14.23 10.31 3.69
N ALA A 306 -13.31 9.39 3.33
CA ALA A 306 -11.90 9.72 3.18
C ALA A 306 -11.67 10.73 2.04
N TRP A 307 -12.33 10.53 0.89
CA TRP A 307 -12.25 11.46 -0.23
C TRP A 307 -12.80 12.84 0.15
N ASN A 308 -13.98 12.90 0.77
CA ASN A 308 -14.54 14.17 1.24
C ASN A 308 -13.59 14.88 2.22
N ALA A 309 -12.96 14.15 3.14
CA ALA A 309 -12.02 14.72 4.10
C ALA A 309 -10.80 15.35 3.41
N VAL A 310 -10.15 14.62 2.49
CA VAL A 310 -8.99 15.13 1.74
C VAL A 310 -9.35 16.39 0.93
N PHE A 311 -10.55 16.45 0.36
CA PHE A 311 -10.97 17.57 -0.48
C PHE A 311 -11.49 18.78 0.31
N SER A 312 -12.16 18.56 1.44
CA SER A 312 -12.87 19.60 2.18
C SER A 312 -12.13 20.09 3.43
N LYS A 313 -11.22 19.30 4.01
CA LYS A 313 -10.44 19.70 5.18
C LYS A 313 -9.29 20.61 4.76
N THR A 314 -9.28 21.77 5.38
CA THR A 314 -8.30 22.84 5.25
C THR A 314 -7.84 23.22 6.66
N TYR A 315 -6.73 23.95 6.76
CA TYR A 315 -6.26 24.44 8.05
C TYR A 315 -7.27 25.32 8.83
N ARG A 316 -8.39 25.74 8.23
CA ARG A 316 -9.43 26.59 8.84
C ARG A 316 -10.60 25.82 9.45
N ASN A 317 -10.67 24.52 9.21
CA ASN A 317 -11.78 23.65 9.63
C ASN A 317 -11.30 22.29 10.13
N THR A 318 -10.03 22.21 10.52
CA THR A 318 -9.42 21.08 11.22
C THR A 318 -9.17 21.46 12.66
N GLN A 319 -9.16 20.48 13.56
CA GLN A 319 -8.57 20.70 14.87
C GLN A 319 -7.09 21.05 14.67
N TYR A 320 -6.51 21.92 15.52
CA TYR A 320 -5.07 22.27 15.47
C TYR A 320 -4.61 23.13 14.26
N GLU A 321 -5.36 24.20 13.91
CA GLU A 321 -5.11 25.08 12.74
C GLU A 321 -3.63 25.42 12.44
N ASN A 322 -2.82 25.68 13.46
CA ASN A 322 -1.40 26.06 13.31
C ASN A 322 -0.53 24.93 12.71
N TYR A 323 -0.92 23.67 12.89
CA TYR A 323 -0.20 22.49 12.40
C TYR A 323 -0.69 22.03 11.01
N GLU A 324 -1.85 22.52 10.56
CA GLU A 324 -2.57 22.01 9.39
C GLU A 324 -2.38 22.87 8.12
N THR A 325 -1.59 23.95 8.22
CA THR A 325 -1.34 24.86 7.10
C THR A 325 -0.69 24.15 5.92
N ASP A 326 -1.03 24.56 4.69
CA ASP A 326 -0.40 24.01 3.48
C ASP A 326 1.13 24.15 3.51
N ALA A 327 1.65 25.24 4.10
CA ALA A 327 3.09 25.45 4.22
C ALA A 327 3.73 24.38 5.12
N ARG A 328 3.08 24.05 6.25
CA ARG A 328 3.56 23.01 7.17
C ARG A 328 3.48 21.62 6.55
N VAL A 329 2.38 21.28 5.88
CA VAL A 329 2.25 20.01 5.15
C VAL A 329 3.36 19.90 4.09
N ARG A 330 3.55 20.92 3.25
CA ARG A 330 4.62 20.92 2.23
C ARG A 330 6.01 20.80 2.85
N GLU A 331 6.27 21.44 3.98
CA GLU A 331 7.55 21.34 4.69
C GLU A 331 7.83 19.89 5.12
N ILE A 332 6.86 19.23 5.76
CA ILE A 332 6.97 17.84 6.20
C ILE A 332 7.19 16.91 5.00
N ILE A 333 6.37 17.04 3.96
CA ILE A 333 6.46 16.22 2.74
C ILE A 333 7.80 16.43 2.04
N GLN A 334 8.25 17.68 1.89
CA GLN A 334 9.54 17.97 1.27
C GLN A 334 10.70 17.38 2.09
N ARG A 335 10.67 17.53 3.42
CA ARG A 335 11.76 17.11 4.31
C ARG A 335 11.85 15.60 4.45
N PHE A 336 10.71 14.92 4.64
CA PHE A 336 10.67 13.53 5.07
C PHE A 336 10.23 12.55 3.99
N ILE A 337 9.80 13.03 2.82
CA ILE A 337 9.44 12.17 1.68
C ILE A 337 10.32 12.48 0.47
N LEU A 338 10.35 13.74 0.00
CA LEU A 338 10.98 14.09 -1.27
C LEU A 338 12.51 14.28 -1.20
N ASN A 339 13.06 14.72 -0.06
CA ASN A 339 14.50 14.96 0.13
C ASN A 339 15.25 13.77 0.77
N THR A 340 14.70 12.56 0.65
CA THR A 340 15.22 11.36 1.32
C THR A 340 16.42 10.72 0.60
N ASN A 341 16.78 11.25 -0.57
CA ASN A 341 17.88 10.78 -1.42
C ASN A 341 19.06 11.80 -1.53
N ALA A 342 19.28 12.65 -0.51
CA ALA A 342 20.44 13.53 -0.43
C ALA A 342 21.66 12.85 0.19
#